data_AF-A0A3N5U266-F1
#
_entry.id   AF-A0A3N5U266-F1
#
_cell.length_a   1.000
_cell.length_b   1.000
_cell.length_c   1.000
_cell.angle_alpha   90.00
_cell.angle_beta   90.00
_cell.angle_gamma   90.00
#
_symmetry.space_group_name_H-M   'P 1'
#
loop_
_entity.id
_entity.type
_entity.pdbx_description
1 polymer ?
#
loop_
_entity_poly.entity_id
_entity_poly.type
_entity_poly.pdbx_seq_one_letter_code
_entity_poly.pdbx_strand_id
1 'polypeptide(L)'
;MPLPPKKYDEPSVFTAENLLREARRQKSTPSGSVPEICLLDPDGDMVRHLLAKNCAVKCPNWACYHTDLYLFEQEGFQFGVLGCAVGASFAVLVAEELFASGCELLLSITSAGQLLALRNPPYFVLIEKALRDEGTS
;
A
#
# COMPACT_ATOMS: atom_id res chain seq x y z
N MET A 1 -34.88 -17.44 -7.30
CA MET A 1 -35.13 -16.18 -6.58
C MET A 1 -33.93 -15.27 -6.84
N PRO A 2 -34.09 -14.08 -7.45
CA PRO A 2 -32.97 -13.19 -7.69
C PRO A 2 -32.41 -12.66 -6.37
N LEU A 3 -31.10 -12.39 -6.33
CA LEU A 3 -30.47 -11.74 -5.19
C LEU A 3 -31.05 -10.33 -5.01
N PRO A 4 -31.23 -9.86 -3.76
CA PRO A 4 -31.62 -8.48 -3.51
C PRO A 4 -30.57 -7.52 -4.09
N PRO A 5 -30.98 -6.29 -4.47
CA PRO A 5 -30.05 -5.28 -4.96
C PRO A 5 -28.98 -4.96 -3.92
N LYS A 6 -27.76 -4.70 -4.38
CA LYS A 6 -26.65 -4.28 -3.51
C LYS A 6 -26.98 -2.92 -2.87
N LYS A 7 -26.71 -2.80 -1.59
CA LYS A 7 -26.89 -1.56 -0.82
C LYS A 7 -25.55 -0.87 -0.67
N TYR A 8 -25.19 -0.03 -1.63
CA TYR A 8 -23.88 0.61 -1.69
C TYR A 8 -23.67 1.68 -0.60
N ASP A 9 -24.75 2.23 -0.05
CA ASP A 9 -24.70 3.28 0.98
C ASP A 9 -24.63 2.71 2.42
N GLU A 10 -24.74 1.40 2.60
CA GLU A 10 -24.57 0.79 3.91
C GLU A 10 -23.08 0.71 4.27
N PRO A 11 -22.70 1.03 5.53
CA PRO A 11 -21.32 0.88 5.98
C PRO A 11 -20.79 -0.54 5.72
N SER A 12 -19.54 -0.63 5.27
CA SER A 12 -18.90 -1.94 5.07
C SER A 12 -18.80 -2.69 6.40
N VAL A 13 -19.25 -3.94 6.42
CA VAL A 13 -19.01 -4.86 7.54
C VAL A 13 -17.55 -5.32 7.58
N PHE A 14 -16.89 -5.32 6.41
CA PHE A 14 -15.47 -5.63 6.27
C PHE A 14 -14.68 -4.32 6.38
N THR A 15 -14.10 -4.07 7.54
CA THR A 15 -13.22 -2.92 7.79
C THR A 15 -11.78 -3.37 7.95
N ALA A 16 -10.82 -2.51 7.57
CA ALA A 16 -9.40 -2.79 7.71
C ALA A 16 -9.00 -3.02 9.18
N GLU A 17 -9.58 -2.27 10.13
CA GLU A 17 -9.32 -2.44 11.57
C GLU A 17 -9.73 -3.82 12.08
N ASN A 18 -10.90 -4.30 11.65
CA ASN A 18 -11.38 -5.62 12.00
C ASN A 18 -10.46 -6.71 11.43
N LEU A 19 -10.04 -6.56 10.17
CA LEU A 19 -9.12 -7.48 9.52
C LEU A 19 -7.76 -7.53 10.23
N LEU A 20 -7.17 -6.36 10.50
CA LEU A 20 -5.89 -6.24 11.18
C LEU A 20 -5.93 -6.73 12.62
N ARG A 21 -7.02 -6.51 13.34
CA ARG A 21 -7.21 -7.07 14.70
C ARG A 21 -7.12 -8.59 14.66
N GLU A 22 -7.87 -9.23 13.76
CA GLU A 22 -7.81 -10.69 13.65
C GLU A 22 -6.45 -11.17 13.14
N ALA A 23 -5.81 -10.43 12.24
CA ALA A 23 -4.47 -10.75 11.75
C ALA A 23 -3.41 -10.72 12.85
N ARG A 24 -3.40 -9.67 13.69
CA ARG A 24 -2.53 -9.59 14.86
C ARG A 24 -2.73 -10.79 15.79
N ARG A 25 -3.99 -11.12 16.08
CA ARG A 25 -4.33 -12.25 16.96
C ARG A 25 -3.85 -13.59 16.42
N GLN A 26 -4.02 -13.84 15.11
CA GLN A 26 -3.67 -15.12 14.49
C GLN A 26 -2.16 -15.27 14.24
N LYS A 27 -1.48 -14.18 13.88
CA LYS A 27 -0.04 -14.17 13.58
C LYS A 27 0.83 -13.91 14.82
N SER A 28 0.23 -13.64 15.97
CA SER A 28 0.92 -13.16 17.18
C SER A 28 1.77 -11.91 16.91
N THR A 29 1.28 -11.01 16.04
CA THR A 29 1.98 -9.77 15.69
C THR A 29 1.88 -8.79 16.86
N PRO A 30 3.00 -8.19 17.32
CA PRO A 30 2.99 -7.16 18.34
C PRO A 30 2.08 -5.98 18.00
N SER A 31 1.45 -5.41 19.02
CA SER A 31 0.74 -4.14 18.86
C SER A 31 1.74 -3.01 18.59
N GLY A 32 1.35 -2.08 17.71
CA GLY A 32 2.14 -0.90 17.34
C GLY A 32 1.64 -0.29 16.04
N SER A 33 2.18 0.88 15.70
CA SER A 33 1.89 1.58 14.46
C SER A 33 2.95 1.29 13.39
N VAL A 34 2.58 1.54 12.14
CA VAL A 34 3.53 1.71 11.04
C VAL A 34 4.04 3.17 11.02
N PRO A 35 5.09 3.50 10.24
CA PRO A 35 5.50 4.89 10.07
C PRO A 35 4.40 5.77 9.48
N GLU A 36 4.40 7.05 9.85
CA GLU A 36 3.44 8.06 9.36
C GLU A 36 3.50 8.22 7.83
N ILE A 37 4.66 7.98 7.22
CA ILE A 37 4.85 8.05 5.77
C ILE A 37 5.13 6.66 5.22
N CYS A 38 4.27 6.17 4.34
CA CYS A 38 4.41 4.88 3.69
C CYS A 38 4.45 5.01 2.16
N LEU A 39 5.13 4.06 1.52
CA LEU A 39 5.30 3.97 0.08
C LEU A 39 4.64 2.69 -0.45
N LEU A 40 3.80 2.82 -1.47
CA LEU A 40 3.47 1.72 -2.37
C LEU A 40 4.54 1.69 -3.47
N ASP A 41 5.22 0.55 -3.59
CA ASP A 41 6.13 0.23 -4.68
C ASP A 41 5.52 -0.94 -5.49
N PRO A 42 4.59 -0.67 -6.43
CA PRO A 42 3.90 -1.72 -7.18
C PRO A 42 4.86 -2.62 -7.97
N ASP A 43 5.96 -2.09 -8.48
CA ASP A 43 6.95 -2.87 -9.24
C ASP A 43 7.85 -3.71 -8.31
N GLY A 44 7.99 -3.29 -7.05
CA GLY A 44 8.79 -3.95 -6.01
C GLY A 44 10.29 -3.73 -6.18
N ASP A 45 10.72 -2.88 -7.10
CA ASP A 45 12.12 -2.65 -7.41
C ASP A 45 12.83 -1.81 -6.34
N MET A 46 12.16 -0.82 -5.76
CA MET A 46 12.68 -0.03 -4.64
C MET A 46 12.88 -0.90 -3.40
N VAL A 47 11.88 -1.72 -3.02
CA VAL A 47 11.99 -2.63 -1.86
C VAL A 47 13.15 -3.60 -2.06
N ARG A 48 13.24 -4.23 -3.24
CA ARG A 48 14.33 -5.15 -3.56
C ARG A 48 15.69 -4.45 -3.50
N HIS A 49 15.78 -3.22 -4.00
CA HIS A 49 17.01 -2.43 -3.95
C HIS A 49 17.45 -2.11 -2.51
N LEU A 50 16.51 -1.68 -1.66
CA LEU A 50 16.78 -1.35 -0.26
C LEU A 50 17.23 -2.59 0.53
N LEU A 51 16.57 -3.73 0.32
CA LEU A 51 16.94 -4.99 0.95
C LEU A 51 18.32 -5.48 0.50
N ALA A 52 18.62 -5.40 -0.80
CA ALA A 52 19.92 -5.80 -1.33
C ALA A 52 21.08 -4.96 -0.75
N LYS A 53 20.80 -3.71 -0.36
CA LYS A 53 21.76 -2.81 0.31
C LYS A 53 21.76 -2.92 1.84
N ASN A 54 20.93 -3.78 2.43
CA ASN A 54 20.68 -3.84 3.87
C ASN A 54 20.25 -2.48 4.47
N CYS A 55 19.55 -1.66 3.67
CA CYS A 55 19.03 -0.36 4.10
C CYS A 55 17.59 -0.43 4.62
N ALA A 56 16.95 -1.60 4.57
CA ALA A 56 15.61 -1.79 5.08
C ALA A 56 15.50 -3.06 5.93
N VAL A 57 14.62 -3.01 6.93
CA VAL A 57 14.32 -4.13 7.83
C VAL A 57 12.82 -4.41 7.83
N LYS A 58 12.42 -5.65 8.05
CA LYS A 58 11.00 -6.01 8.10
C LYS A 58 10.32 -5.33 9.29
N CYS A 59 9.16 -4.70 9.06
CA CYS A 59 8.36 -4.07 10.10
C CYS A 59 7.75 -5.14 11.02
N PRO A 60 8.03 -5.12 12.34
CA PRO A 60 7.49 -6.12 13.26
C PRO A 60 6.01 -5.88 13.59
N ASN A 61 5.50 -4.66 13.40
CA ASN A 61 4.13 -4.27 13.77
C ASN A 61 3.12 -4.45 12.63
N TRP A 62 3.58 -4.78 11.42
CA TRP A 62 2.73 -4.95 10.26
C TRP A 62 2.00 -6.29 10.31
N ALA A 63 0.67 -6.22 10.45
CA ALA A 63 -0.15 -7.40 10.71
C ALA A 63 -0.83 -7.97 9.45
N CYS A 64 -0.79 -7.27 8.31
CA CYS A 64 -1.46 -7.68 7.07
C CYS A 64 -1.17 -9.13 6.69
N TYR A 65 -2.18 -9.82 6.13
CA TYR A 65 -2.04 -11.19 5.66
C TYR A 65 -1.21 -11.34 4.39
N HIS A 66 -1.23 -10.33 3.54
CA HIS A 66 -0.94 -10.46 2.11
C HIS A 66 0.42 -9.91 1.70
N THR A 67 0.96 -8.98 2.48
CA THR A 67 2.20 -8.28 2.15
C THR A 67 3.09 -8.13 3.37
N ASP A 68 4.37 -7.96 3.10
CA ASP A 68 5.36 -7.53 4.08
C ASP A 68 5.58 -6.03 3.95
N LEU A 69 5.77 -5.36 5.08
CA LEU A 69 6.17 -3.96 5.14
C LEU A 69 7.63 -3.90 5.60
N TYR A 70 8.41 -3.04 4.96
CA TYR A 70 9.80 -2.79 5.32
C TYR A 70 9.99 -1.36 5.79
N LEU A 71 10.86 -1.19 6.77
CA LEU A 71 11.20 0.08 7.39
C LEU A 71 12.57 0.51 6.88
N PHE A 72 12.70 1.76 6.46
CA PHE A 72 13.99 2.38 6.13
C PHE A 72 13.99 3.84 6.55
N GLU A 73 15.18 4.43 6.64
CA GLU A 73 15.36 5.84 6.97
C GLU A 73 15.99 6.59 5.80
N GLN A 74 15.53 7.82 5.56
CA GLN A 74 16.08 8.73 4.56
C GLN A 74 15.92 10.17 5.05
N GLU A 75 17.01 10.94 5.05
CA GLU A 75 17.03 12.36 5.50
C GLU A 75 16.38 12.59 6.87
N GLY A 76 16.52 11.64 7.80
CA GLY A 76 15.96 11.73 9.15
C GLY A 76 14.46 11.37 9.26
N PHE A 77 13.82 10.96 8.17
CA PHE A 77 12.46 10.44 8.18
C PHE A 77 12.46 8.91 8.13
N GLN A 78 11.60 8.29 8.93
CA GLN A 78 11.33 6.86 8.86
C GLN A 78 10.17 6.61 7.88
N PHE A 79 10.37 5.66 6.97
CA PHE A 79 9.39 5.29 5.97
C PHE A 79 9.00 3.82 6.08
N GLY A 80 7.74 3.53 5.82
CA GLY A 80 7.30 2.19 5.44
C GLY A 80 7.34 2.02 3.92
N VAL A 81 7.78 0.88 3.40
CA VAL A 81 7.68 0.56 1.97
C VAL A 81 7.19 -0.87 1.79
N LEU A 82 6.21 -1.04 0.92
CA LEU A 82 5.67 -2.34 0.55
C LEU A 82 5.75 -2.53 -0.96
N GLY A 83 6.18 -3.73 -1.34
CA GLY A 83 6.39 -4.09 -2.74
C GLY A 83 5.19 -4.80 -3.33
N CYS A 84 5.13 -4.87 -4.66
CA CYS A 84 4.25 -5.77 -5.41
C CYS A 84 2.75 -5.53 -5.19
N ALA A 85 2.32 -4.30 -4.84
CA ALA A 85 0.91 -3.92 -4.67
C ALA A 85 0.22 -3.58 -6.01
N VAL A 86 0.26 -4.52 -6.97
CA VAL A 86 -0.29 -4.31 -8.32
C VAL A 86 -1.80 -4.54 -8.36
N GLY A 87 -2.51 -3.61 -9.00
CA GLY A 87 -3.95 -3.70 -9.25
C GLY A 87 -4.77 -2.92 -8.23
N ALA A 88 -5.82 -2.23 -8.72
CA ALA A 88 -6.57 -1.25 -7.93
C ALA A 88 -7.17 -1.85 -6.64
N SER A 89 -7.85 -2.99 -6.74
CA SER A 89 -8.49 -3.61 -5.57
C SER A 89 -7.50 -4.02 -4.48
N PHE A 90 -6.30 -4.49 -4.87
CA PHE A 90 -5.28 -4.87 -3.90
C PHE A 90 -4.59 -3.65 -3.31
N ALA A 91 -4.27 -2.64 -4.14
CA ALA A 91 -3.69 -1.39 -3.68
C ALA A 91 -4.61 -0.66 -2.68
N VAL A 92 -5.93 -0.64 -2.92
CA VAL A 92 -6.91 -0.06 -1.99
C VAL A 92 -6.95 -0.81 -0.67
N LEU A 93 -7.04 -2.14 -0.69
CA LEU A 93 -7.03 -2.95 0.52
C LEU A 93 -5.80 -2.67 1.40
N VAL A 94 -4.62 -2.70 0.80
CA VAL A 94 -3.36 -2.48 1.53
C VAL A 94 -3.25 -1.02 2.00
N ALA A 95 -3.73 -0.05 1.22
CA ALA A 95 -3.78 1.35 1.63
C ALA A 95 -4.68 1.54 2.86
N GLU A 96 -5.89 0.98 2.87
CA GLU A 96 -6.78 1.02 4.03
C GLU A 96 -6.14 0.38 5.27
N GLU A 97 -5.45 -0.76 5.10
CA GLU A 97 -4.71 -1.41 6.19
C GLU A 97 -3.55 -0.55 6.72
N LEU A 98 -2.85 0.19 5.85
CA LEU A 98 -1.80 1.14 6.27
C LEU A 98 -2.38 2.28 7.09
N PHE A 99 -3.45 2.93 6.61
CA PHE A 99 -4.11 4.02 7.33
C PHE A 99 -4.67 3.56 8.68
N ALA A 100 -5.31 2.39 8.72
CA ALA A 100 -5.78 1.77 9.96
C ALA A 100 -4.62 1.38 10.93
N SER A 101 -3.40 1.29 10.42
CA SER A 101 -2.19 1.00 11.20
C SER A 101 -1.39 2.24 11.61
N GLY A 102 -1.86 3.46 11.29
CA GLY A 102 -1.24 4.72 11.70
C GLY A 102 -0.44 5.46 10.61
N CYS A 103 -0.50 5.00 9.36
CA CYS A 103 -0.01 5.81 8.23
C CYS A 103 -0.85 7.08 8.09
N GLU A 104 -0.21 8.22 7.81
CA GLU A 104 -0.87 9.51 7.56
C GLU A 104 -0.69 9.98 6.12
N LEU A 105 0.44 9.62 5.49
CA LEU A 105 0.75 9.94 4.10
C LEU A 105 1.17 8.67 3.34
N LEU A 106 0.41 8.34 2.29
CA LEU A 106 0.72 7.24 1.39
C LEU A 106 1.13 7.77 0.02
N LEU A 107 2.34 7.43 -0.43
CA LEU A 107 2.84 7.77 -1.77
C LEU A 107 2.96 6.51 -2.62
N SER A 108 2.38 6.51 -3.82
CA SER A 108 2.60 5.44 -4.79
C SER A 108 3.71 5.86 -5.77
N ILE A 109 4.79 5.08 -5.80
CA ILE A 109 5.94 5.30 -6.69
C ILE A 109 6.06 4.08 -7.57
N THR A 110 5.91 4.27 -8.88
CA THR A 110 5.84 3.17 -9.84
C THR A 110 6.34 3.61 -11.21
N SER A 111 6.67 2.65 -12.07
CA SER A 111 6.82 2.90 -13.50
C SER A 111 5.45 2.97 -14.21
N ALA A 112 5.43 3.60 -15.37
CA ALA A 112 4.25 3.65 -16.23
C ALA A 112 4.65 3.64 -17.71
N GLY A 113 3.82 3.00 -18.54
CA GLY A 113 3.92 3.08 -19.99
C GLY A 113 3.46 4.44 -20.52
N GLN A 114 3.99 4.86 -21.66
CA GLN A 114 3.61 6.13 -22.29
C GLN A 114 2.74 5.89 -23.50
N LEU A 115 1.56 6.53 -23.52
CA LEU A 115 0.73 6.61 -24.74
C LEU A 115 1.25 7.70 -25.68
N LEU A 116 1.71 8.82 -25.11
CA LEU A 116 2.36 9.92 -25.82
C LEU A 116 3.74 10.14 -25.20
N ALA A 117 4.77 10.16 -26.05
CA ALA A 117 6.13 10.46 -25.60
C ALA A 117 6.21 11.90 -25.11
N LEU A 118 6.68 12.10 -23.87
CA LEU A 118 6.83 13.43 -23.27
C LEU A 118 8.23 14.01 -23.52
N ARG A 119 9.28 13.23 -23.22
CA ARG A 119 10.70 13.55 -23.41
C ARG A 119 11.55 12.27 -23.29
N ASN A 120 12.86 12.38 -23.51
CA ASN A 120 13.78 11.27 -23.28
C ASN A 120 13.95 11.00 -21.77
N PRO A 121 13.80 9.75 -21.30
CA PRO A 121 14.05 9.36 -19.90
C PRO A 121 15.53 9.52 -19.49
N PRO A 122 15.84 9.65 -18.19
CA PRO A 122 14.93 9.51 -17.04
C PRO A 122 14.21 10.81 -16.66
N TYR A 123 12.98 10.67 -16.16
CA TYR A 123 12.24 11.72 -15.48
C TYR A 123 11.10 11.14 -14.65
N PHE A 124 10.63 11.93 -13.70
CA PHE A 124 9.43 11.66 -12.92
C PHE A 124 8.22 12.39 -13.52
N VAL A 125 7.05 11.80 -13.31
CA VAL A 125 5.74 12.38 -13.62
C VAL A 125 4.95 12.42 -12.32
N LEU A 126 4.49 13.61 -11.94
CA LEU A 126 3.55 13.77 -10.85
C LEU A 126 2.14 13.57 -11.41
N ILE A 127 1.41 12.59 -10.90
CA ILE A 127 0.06 12.29 -11.34
C ILE A 127 -0.92 13.14 -10.53
N GLU A 128 -1.51 14.16 -11.17
CA GLU A 128 -2.56 14.98 -10.55
C GLU A 128 -3.96 14.38 -10.74
N LYS A 129 -4.14 13.58 -11.81
CA LYS A 129 -5.42 12.95 -12.18
C LYS A 129 -5.15 11.59 -12.82
N ALA A 130 -6.02 10.62 -12.53
CA ALA A 130 -5.99 9.29 -13.15
C ALA A 130 -7.35 8.96 -13.77
N LEU A 131 -7.31 8.37 -14.98
CA LEU A 131 -8.48 7.72 -15.57
C LEU A 131 -8.46 6.25 -15.14
N ARG A 132 -9.65 5.69 -14.90
CA ARG A 132 -9.82 4.27 -14.56
C ARG A 132 -10.95 3.65 -15.35
N ASP A 133 -10.82 2.36 -15.61
CA ASP A 133 -11.88 1.53 -16.18
C ASP A 133 -12.93 1.17 -15.09
N GLU A 134 -14.00 0.46 -15.48
CA GLU A 134 -15.00 -0.04 -14.53
C GLU A 134 -14.37 -0.98 -13.49
N GLY A 135 -14.29 -0.52 -12.25
CA GLY A 135 -13.75 -1.24 -11.11
C GLY A 135 -13.98 -0.44 -9.82
N THR A 136 -14.18 -1.12 -8.69
CA THR A 136 -14.33 -0.43 -7.40
C THR A 136 -12.96 -0.20 -6.77
N SER A 137 -12.49 1.03 -6.94
CA SER A 137 -11.51 1.72 -6.11
C SER A 137 -12.13 3.06 -5.72
#